data_AF-E1JWZ2-F1
#
_entry.id   AF-E1JWZ2-F1
#
_cell.length_a   1.000
_cell.length_b   1.000
_cell.length_c   1.000
_cell.angle_alpha   90.00
_cell.angle_beta   90.00
_cell.angle_gamma   90.00
#
_symmetry.space_group_name_H-M   'P 1'
#
loop_
_entity.id
_entity.type
_entity.pdbx_description
1 polymer ?
#
loop_
_entity_poly.entity_id
_entity_poly.type
_entity_poly.pdbx_seq_one_letter_code
_entity_poly.pdbx_strand_id
1 'polypeptide(L)'
;MLTTLAAAPVGVPLVIDRIAGSGFASRLARLGLYEGTGLTRLDDSVAIGPAKIVGPGGEVTLGGWLAAKVVMHRDDDRRLPLLECAPGDSGHVEGVTGHRDLEEDLAVLGVGEGDRITFLRRLPPMLYKAVVDGKERIQINEGLAAKIHGETPSGPAQFCSVGVGEAFTVRRILAGAHAGESLAALDVKPGSRLTLTQVAAGQVVHFSHKTPVVCSTRDGLRLYFQEKDAARIYVSSCALPG
;
A
#
# COMPACT_ATOMS: atom_id res chain seq x y z
N MET A 1 -30.30 2.38 -7.19
CA MET A 1 -30.31 2.40 -5.71
C MET A 1 -28.97 2.96 -5.25
N LEU A 2 -28.99 3.99 -4.39
CA LEU A 2 -27.77 4.59 -3.84
C LEU A 2 -27.20 3.69 -2.73
N THR A 3 -25.93 3.35 -2.83
CA THR A 3 -25.20 2.56 -1.82
C THR A 3 -23.73 3.01 -1.76
N THR A 4 -22.91 2.41 -0.91
CA THR A 4 -21.46 2.64 -0.91
C THR A 4 -20.76 1.63 -1.82
N LEU A 5 -19.57 1.96 -2.33
CA LEU A 5 -18.79 1.04 -3.16
C LEU A 5 -18.46 -0.26 -2.39
N ALA A 6 -18.26 -0.18 -1.08
CA ALA A 6 -18.04 -1.35 -0.23
C ALA A 6 -19.23 -2.32 -0.18
N ALA A 7 -20.45 -1.81 -0.30
CA ALA A 7 -21.70 -2.58 -0.27
C ALA A 7 -22.34 -2.78 -1.67
N ALA A 8 -21.75 -2.20 -2.71
CA ALA A 8 -22.27 -2.28 -4.07
C ALA A 8 -22.16 -3.70 -4.65
N PRO A 9 -23.10 -4.11 -5.53
CA PRO A 9 -23.02 -5.41 -6.19
C PRO A 9 -21.77 -5.51 -7.06
N VAL A 10 -21.23 -6.72 -7.14
CA VAL A 10 -20.10 -7.06 -7.99
C VAL A 10 -20.56 -7.32 -9.43
N GLY A 11 -19.74 -6.95 -10.41
CA GLY A 11 -19.99 -7.23 -11.83
C GLY A 11 -21.06 -6.35 -12.50
N VAL A 12 -21.62 -5.37 -11.77
CA VAL A 12 -22.65 -4.46 -12.30
C VAL A 12 -22.04 -3.08 -12.58
N PRO A 13 -22.44 -2.40 -13.67
CA PRO A 13 -22.07 -1.00 -13.91
C PRO A 13 -22.58 -0.07 -12.82
N LEU A 14 -21.65 0.69 -12.23
CA LEU A 14 -21.88 1.67 -11.19
C LEU A 14 -21.48 3.06 -11.69
N VAL A 15 -22.11 4.09 -11.15
CA VAL A 15 -21.71 5.50 -11.32
C VAL A 15 -21.48 6.12 -9.96
N ILE A 16 -20.39 6.87 -9.81
CA ILE A 16 -20.13 7.63 -8.58
C ILE A 16 -21.13 8.76 -8.46
N ASP A 17 -21.95 8.74 -7.42
CA ASP A 17 -22.84 9.85 -7.06
C ASP A 17 -22.13 10.89 -6.21
N ARG A 18 -21.28 10.45 -5.28
CA ARG A 18 -20.60 11.33 -4.32
C ARG A 18 -19.39 10.67 -3.69
N ILE A 19 -18.35 11.46 -3.39
CA ILE A 19 -17.21 11.01 -2.56
C ILE A 19 -17.17 11.83 -1.27
N ALA A 20 -17.31 11.16 -0.12
CA ALA A 20 -17.34 11.83 1.17
C ALA A 20 -15.96 12.34 1.60
N GLY A 21 -15.85 13.65 1.80
CA GLY A 21 -14.66 14.37 2.28
C GLY A 21 -13.82 14.94 1.14
N SER A 22 -13.75 16.27 1.07
CA SER A 22 -13.14 17.04 -0.03
C SER A 22 -11.69 16.64 -0.34
N GLY A 23 -10.86 16.45 0.69
CA GLY A 23 -9.48 16.02 0.50
C GLY A 23 -9.35 14.63 -0.12
N PHE A 24 -10.27 13.71 0.17
CA PHE A 24 -10.27 12.37 -0.45
C PHE A 24 -10.84 12.42 -1.86
N ALA A 25 -11.92 13.18 -2.09
CA ALA A 25 -12.47 13.41 -3.42
C ALA A 25 -11.44 14.02 -4.37
N SER A 26 -10.68 15.03 -3.92
CA SER A 26 -9.62 15.66 -4.71
C SER A 26 -8.52 14.66 -5.14
N ARG A 27 -8.07 13.79 -4.21
CA ARG A 27 -7.09 12.73 -4.54
C ARG A 27 -7.63 11.73 -5.55
N LEU A 28 -8.87 11.28 -5.36
CA LEU A 28 -9.51 10.34 -6.30
C LEU A 28 -9.74 10.98 -7.68
N ALA A 29 -10.04 12.28 -7.74
CA ALA A 29 -10.20 12.99 -9.00
C ALA A 29 -8.93 12.99 -9.85
N ARG A 30 -7.74 13.03 -9.24
CA ARG A 30 -6.45 12.87 -9.94
C ARG A 30 -6.32 11.50 -10.61
N LEU A 31 -6.92 10.47 -10.02
CA LEU A 31 -7.01 9.12 -10.59
C LEU A 31 -8.19 8.96 -11.59
N GLY A 32 -8.87 10.06 -11.95
CA GLY A 32 -10.03 10.04 -12.85
C GLY A 32 -11.35 9.62 -12.17
N LEU A 33 -11.40 9.55 -10.84
CA LEU A 33 -12.61 9.21 -10.09
C LEU A 33 -13.26 10.47 -9.50
N TYR A 34 -14.37 10.87 -10.08
CA TYR A 34 -15.19 11.99 -9.62
C TYR A 34 -16.68 11.68 -9.84
N GLU A 35 -17.57 12.56 -9.40
CA GLU A 35 -19.02 12.38 -9.58
C GLU A 35 -19.37 12.24 -11.06
N GLY A 36 -20.18 11.24 -11.39
CA GLY A 36 -20.50 10.84 -12.77
C GLY A 36 -19.54 9.82 -13.38
N THR A 37 -18.37 9.53 -12.77
CA THR A 37 -17.46 8.49 -13.27
C THR A 37 -18.10 7.11 -13.15
N GLY A 38 -18.05 6.34 -14.26
CA GLY A 38 -18.49 4.95 -14.30
C GLY A 38 -17.41 3.97 -13.88
N LEU A 39 -17.77 2.97 -13.08
CA LEU A 39 -16.88 1.90 -12.62
C LEU A 39 -17.64 0.59 -12.39
N THR A 40 -16.92 -0.51 -12.27
CA THR A 40 -17.46 -1.83 -11.93
C THR A 40 -16.69 -2.40 -10.74
N ARG A 41 -17.39 -2.87 -9.71
CA ARG A 41 -16.76 -3.63 -8.62
C ARG A 41 -16.45 -5.04 -9.12
N LEU A 42 -15.26 -5.56 -8.84
CA LEU A 42 -14.80 -6.88 -9.30
C LEU A 42 -14.84 -7.91 -8.16
N ASP A 43 -15.03 -9.19 -8.51
CA ASP A 43 -14.95 -10.33 -7.57
C ASP A 43 -13.51 -10.85 -7.48
N ASP A 44 -12.56 -9.92 -7.39
CA ASP A 44 -11.16 -10.23 -7.54
C ASP A 44 -10.51 -10.41 -6.18
N SER A 45 -10.04 -11.63 -5.90
CA SER A 45 -9.06 -11.85 -4.85
C SER A 45 -7.67 -11.49 -5.39
N VAL A 46 -7.13 -10.33 -4.99
CA VAL A 46 -5.76 -9.97 -5.32
C VAL A 46 -4.83 -10.34 -4.17
N ALA A 47 -3.80 -11.11 -4.49
CA ALA A 47 -2.70 -11.38 -3.58
C ALA A 47 -1.96 -10.07 -3.30
N ILE A 48 -2.39 -9.37 -2.24
CA ILE A 48 -1.71 -8.20 -1.72
C ILE A 48 -0.41 -8.67 -1.07
N GLY A 49 0.71 -8.21 -1.63
CA GLY A 49 2.03 -8.56 -1.15
C GLY A 49 2.97 -7.36 -1.18
N PRO A 50 4.02 -7.37 -0.35
CA PRO A 50 5.10 -6.39 -0.40
C PRO A 50 5.69 -6.25 -1.82
N ALA A 51 6.06 -5.04 -2.19
CA ALA A 51 6.71 -4.75 -3.47
C ALA A 51 7.96 -3.92 -3.25
N LYS A 52 8.98 -4.15 -4.08
CA LYS A 52 10.19 -3.34 -4.11
C LYS A 52 10.18 -2.46 -5.35
N ILE A 53 10.50 -1.19 -5.16
CA ILE A 53 10.63 -0.19 -6.22
C ILE A 53 11.95 0.56 -6.08
N VAL A 54 12.36 1.22 -7.15
CA VAL A 54 13.37 2.28 -7.11
C VAL A 54 12.64 3.61 -7.32
N GLY A 55 12.86 4.57 -6.42
CA GLY A 55 12.44 5.95 -6.59
C GLY A 55 13.64 6.90 -6.55
N PRO A 56 13.41 8.23 -6.48
CA PRO A 56 14.49 9.23 -6.43
C PRO A 56 15.44 9.04 -5.24
N GLY A 57 14.92 8.57 -4.10
CA GLY A 57 15.69 8.25 -2.89
C GLY A 57 16.40 6.89 -2.92
N GLY A 58 16.31 6.13 -4.01
CA GLY A 58 16.88 4.79 -4.14
C GLY A 58 15.85 3.67 -3.99
N GLU A 59 16.30 2.51 -3.56
CA GLU A 59 15.46 1.32 -3.41
C GLU A 59 14.60 1.38 -2.14
N VAL A 60 13.29 1.18 -2.27
CA VAL A 60 12.37 1.10 -1.14
C VAL A 60 11.43 -0.09 -1.24
N THR A 61 11.02 -0.60 -0.09
CA THR A 61 10.07 -1.70 0.04
C THR A 61 8.74 -1.17 0.54
N LEU A 62 7.70 -1.27 -0.28
CA LEU A 62 6.34 -0.93 0.12
C LEU A 62 5.67 -2.17 0.69
N GLY A 63 5.15 -2.09 1.92
CA GLY A 63 4.28 -3.14 2.47
C GLY A 63 3.03 -3.31 1.59
N GLY A 64 2.41 -4.49 1.58
CA GLY A 64 1.43 -4.82 0.54
C GLY A 64 0.27 -3.83 0.35
N TRP A 65 -0.32 -3.31 1.43
CA TRP A 65 -1.36 -2.28 1.32
C TRP A 65 -0.85 -0.93 0.83
N LEU A 66 0.41 -0.59 1.10
CA LEU A 66 1.03 0.62 0.58
C LEU A 66 1.24 0.45 -0.93
N ALA A 67 1.80 -0.69 -1.35
CA ALA A 67 1.97 -1.04 -2.76
C ALA A 67 0.64 -1.09 -3.53
N ALA A 68 -0.41 -1.70 -2.96
CA ALA A 68 -1.72 -1.82 -3.60
C ALA A 68 -2.37 -0.47 -3.90
N LYS A 69 -2.10 0.55 -3.09
CA LYS A 69 -2.73 1.87 -3.21
C LYS A 69 -2.00 2.82 -4.12
N VAL A 70 -0.77 2.51 -4.55
CA VAL A 70 0.01 3.36 -5.46
C VAL A 70 -0.39 3.07 -6.90
N VAL A 71 -0.74 4.11 -7.65
CA VAL A 71 -0.99 4.06 -9.10
C VAL A 71 0.22 4.64 -9.82
N MET A 72 0.80 3.86 -10.72
CA MET A 72 1.86 4.29 -11.62
C MET A 72 1.24 4.66 -12.96
N HIS A 73 1.62 5.82 -13.48
CA HIS A 73 1.38 6.20 -14.85
C HIS A 73 2.68 5.95 -15.62
N ARG A 74 2.63 4.98 -16.53
CA ARG A 74 3.77 4.51 -17.32
C ARG A 74 4.10 5.49 -18.43
N ASP A 75 5.32 5.39 -18.94
CA ASP A 75 5.76 6.16 -20.11
C ASP A 75 4.96 5.86 -21.40
N ASP A 76 4.18 4.77 -21.43
CA ASP A 76 3.29 4.40 -22.54
C ASP A 76 1.83 4.85 -22.33
N ASP A 77 1.63 5.85 -21.46
CA ASP A 77 0.34 6.48 -21.11
C ASP A 77 -0.66 5.55 -20.38
N ARG A 78 -0.26 4.31 -20.07
CA ARG A 78 -1.08 3.40 -19.28
C ARG A 78 -0.96 3.70 -17.80
N ARG A 79 -2.10 3.71 -17.11
CA ARG A 79 -2.18 3.79 -15.66
C ARG A 79 -2.46 2.42 -15.09
N LEU A 80 -1.65 1.99 -14.14
CA LEU A 80 -1.78 0.68 -13.50
C LEU A 80 -1.46 0.81 -12.01
N PRO A 81 -2.16 0.06 -11.14
CA PRO A 81 -1.69 -0.14 -9.77
C PRO A 81 -0.30 -0.76 -9.78
N LEU A 82 0.52 -0.38 -8.81
CA LEU A 82 1.90 -0.87 -8.72
C LEU A 82 1.99 -2.40 -8.62
N LEU A 83 0.98 -3.05 -8.02
CA LEU A 83 0.94 -4.51 -7.95
C LEU A 83 0.72 -5.17 -9.32
N GLU A 84 0.22 -4.47 -10.32
CA GLU A 84 -0.01 -5.00 -11.67
C GLU A 84 1.15 -4.72 -12.63
N CYS A 85 2.17 -3.98 -12.18
CA CYS A 85 3.40 -3.76 -12.93
C CYS A 85 4.23 -5.04 -13.08
N ALA A 86 4.86 -5.18 -14.24
CA ALA A 86 5.91 -6.17 -14.48
C ALA A 86 7.27 -5.62 -14.00
N PRO A 87 8.20 -6.49 -13.54
CA PRO A 87 9.59 -6.11 -13.28
C PRO A 87 10.19 -5.29 -14.43
N GLY A 88 10.73 -4.12 -14.11
CA GLY A 88 11.31 -3.17 -15.07
C GLY A 88 10.34 -2.12 -15.60
N ASP A 89 9.04 -2.24 -15.34
CA ASP A 89 8.08 -1.18 -15.66
C ASP A 89 8.45 0.11 -14.93
N SER A 90 8.44 1.23 -15.66
CA SER A 90 8.82 2.56 -15.16
C SER A 90 7.79 3.60 -15.59
N GLY A 91 7.71 4.66 -14.81
CA GLY A 91 6.75 5.76 -14.97
C GLY A 91 6.83 6.71 -13.80
N HIS A 92 5.80 7.53 -13.59
CA HIS A 92 5.67 8.36 -12.39
C HIS A 92 4.52 7.91 -11.50
N VAL A 93 4.57 8.30 -10.23
CA VAL A 93 3.45 8.13 -9.31
C VAL A 93 2.33 9.09 -9.70
N GLU A 94 1.22 8.56 -10.20
CA GLU A 94 0.02 9.34 -10.56
C GLU A 94 -0.75 9.78 -9.30
N GLY A 95 -0.75 8.93 -8.27
CA GLY A 95 -1.43 9.20 -7.02
C GLY A 95 -1.70 7.93 -6.22
N VAL A 96 -2.54 8.07 -5.19
CA VAL A 96 -2.90 6.97 -4.30
C VAL A 96 -4.40 6.88 -4.01
N THR A 97 -4.94 5.66 -3.87
CA THR A 97 -6.35 5.40 -3.52
C THR A 97 -6.65 5.57 -2.01
N GLY A 98 -5.80 6.29 -1.28
CA GLY A 98 -5.79 6.34 0.20
C GLY A 98 -5.98 7.73 0.82
N HIS A 99 -5.65 7.79 2.12
CA HIS A 99 -5.66 9.03 2.92
C HIS A 99 -4.33 9.77 2.85
N ARG A 100 -4.32 11.02 3.30
CA ARG A 100 -3.13 11.88 3.38
C ARG A 100 -1.97 11.23 4.15
N ASP A 101 -2.25 10.54 5.25
CA ASP A 101 -1.23 9.85 6.04
C ASP A 101 -0.42 8.84 5.20
N LEU A 102 -1.05 8.26 4.16
CA LEU A 102 -0.37 7.36 3.23
C LEU A 102 0.63 8.10 2.34
N GLU A 103 0.26 9.29 1.85
CA GLU A 103 1.15 10.16 1.08
C GLU A 103 2.34 10.61 1.95
N GLU A 104 2.10 10.93 3.21
CA GLU A 104 3.15 11.29 4.17
C GLU A 104 4.09 10.11 4.48
N ASP A 105 3.55 8.90 4.60
CA ASP A 105 4.36 7.69 4.80
C ASP A 105 5.19 7.36 3.55
N LEU A 106 4.67 7.56 2.33
CA LEU A 106 5.45 7.44 1.09
C LEU A 106 6.54 8.51 0.99
N ALA A 107 6.24 9.75 1.39
CA ALA A 107 7.21 10.84 1.38
C ALA A 107 8.39 10.57 2.32
N VAL A 108 8.17 9.91 3.46
CA VAL A 108 9.26 9.43 4.34
C VAL A 108 10.17 8.44 3.63
N LEU A 109 9.63 7.65 2.71
CA LEU A 109 10.39 6.73 1.86
C LEU A 109 10.98 7.40 0.61
N GLY A 110 10.89 8.74 0.49
CA GLY A 110 11.38 9.46 -0.68
C GLY A 110 10.59 9.18 -1.96
N VAL A 111 9.29 8.89 -1.83
CA VAL A 111 8.36 8.68 -2.93
C VAL A 111 7.16 9.62 -2.78
N GLY A 112 6.96 10.48 -3.77
CA GLY A 112 5.83 11.41 -3.84
C GLY A 112 5.09 11.33 -5.18
N GLU A 113 3.99 12.05 -5.29
CA GLU A 113 3.29 12.24 -6.55
C GLU A 113 4.18 12.94 -7.58
N GLY A 114 4.16 12.47 -8.83
CA GLY A 114 5.03 12.93 -9.90
C GLY A 114 6.44 12.35 -9.88
N ASP A 115 6.86 11.67 -8.80
CA ASP A 115 8.19 11.07 -8.75
C ASP A 115 8.29 9.89 -9.71
N ARG A 116 9.43 9.83 -10.40
CA ARG A 116 9.76 8.71 -11.28
C ARG A 116 10.11 7.49 -10.45
N ILE A 117 9.41 6.39 -10.72
CA ILE A 117 9.61 5.12 -10.04
C ILE A 117 9.76 3.97 -11.05
N THR A 118 10.49 2.94 -10.65
CA THR A 118 10.61 1.69 -11.41
C THR A 118 10.21 0.53 -10.50
N PHE A 119 9.28 -0.29 -10.98
CA PHE A 119 8.89 -1.50 -10.28
C PHE A 119 9.97 -2.57 -10.43
N LEU A 120 10.54 -3.03 -9.33
CA LEU A 120 11.57 -4.07 -9.38
C LEU A 120 10.95 -5.46 -9.35
N ARG A 121 10.18 -5.75 -8.30
CA ARG A 121 9.57 -7.06 -8.07
C ARG A 121 8.62 -7.05 -6.89
N ARG A 122 7.75 -8.05 -6.83
CA ARG A 122 7.11 -8.47 -5.57
C ARG A 122 8.13 -9.19 -4.70
N LEU A 123 8.07 -8.98 -3.39
CA LEU A 123 8.90 -9.75 -2.47
C LEU A 123 8.23 -11.08 -2.14
N PRO A 124 9.01 -12.18 -2.06
CA PRO A 124 8.48 -13.43 -1.54
C PRO A 124 8.13 -13.27 -0.05
N PRO A 125 7.31 -14.16 0.52
CA PRO A 125 7.08 -14.20 1.96
C PRO A 125 8.42 -14.38 2.69
N MET A 126 8.73 -13.49 3.63
CA MET A 126 9.96 -13.54 4.40
C MET A 126 9.69 -13.30 5.87
N LEU A 127 10.55 -13.87 6.70
CA LEU A 127 10.44 -13.82 8.14
C LEU A 127 11.70 -13.21 8.72
N TYR A 128 11.53 -12.07 9.38
CA TYR A 128 12.59 -11.30 10.01
C TYR A 128 12.59 -11.62 11.50
N LYS A 129 13.68 -12.22 11.98
CA LYS A 129 13.90 -12.48 13.40
C LYS A 129 14.84 -11.41 13.96
N ALA A 130 14.39 -10.71 14.98
CA ALA A 130 15.14 -9.61 15.56
C ALA A 130 15.19 -9.70 17.08
N VAL A 131 16.18 -9.03 17.66
CA VAL A 131 16.23 -8.76 19.11
C VAL A 131 15.84 -7.31 19.35
N VAL A 132 14.92 -7.07 20.29
CA VAL A 132 14.49 -5.75 20.75
C VAL A 132 15.20 -5.41 22.04
N ASP A 133 15.86 -4.26 22.08
CA ASP A 133 16.58 -3.70 23.24
C ASP A 133 17.50 -4.70 23.96
N GLY A 134 18.10 -5.63 23.19
CA GLY A 134 19.02 -6.65 23.69
C GLY A 134 18.39 -7.77 24.51
N LYS A 135 17.05 -7.85 24.59
CA LYS A 135 16.34 -8.77 25.50
C LYS A 135 15.41 -9.72 24.77
N GLU A 136 14.44 -9.16 24.04
CA GLU A 136 13.31 -9.93 23.53
C GLU A 136 13.53 -10.33 22.08
N ARG A 137 13.28 -11.61 21.78
CA ARG A 137 13.32 -12.12 20.42
C ARG A 137 11.94 -12.01 19.81
N ILE A 138 11.83 -11.24 18.74
CA ILE A 138 10.60 -11.08 17.98
C ILE A 138 10.74 -11.70 16.60
N GLN A 139 9.58 -11.97 16.00
CA GLN A 139 9.49 -12.46 14.65
C GLN A 139 8.39 -11.68 13.93
N ILE A 140 8.75 -11.04 12.83
CA ILE A 140 7.83 -10.24 12.03
C ILE A 140 7.94 -10.63 10.55
N ASN A 141 6.84 -10.51 9.81
CA ASN A 141 6.87 -10.71 8.37
C ASN A 141 7.46 -9.50 7.66
N GLU A 142 7.70 -9.64 6.36
CA GLU A 142 8.27 -8.59 5.54
C GLU A 142 7.38 -7.35 5.42
N GLY A 143 6.06 -7.52 5.46
CA GLY A 143 5.10 -6.42 5.43
C GLY A 143 5.18 -5.52 6.66
N LEU A 144 5.45 -6.08 7.84
CA LEU A 144 5.71 -5.31 9.07
C LEU A 144 7.14 -4.76 9.09
N ALA A 145 8.14 -5.53 8.69
CA ALA A 145 9.52 -5.07 8.63
C ALA A 145 9.69 -3.85 7.71
N ALA A 146 8.99 -3.82 6.57
CA ALA A 146 8.96 -2.69 5.65
C ALA A 146 8.32 -1.42 6.26
N LYS A 147 7.50 -1.55 7.30
CA LYS A 147 6.87 -0.40 7.95
C LYS A 147 7.72 0.22 9.05
N ILE A 148 8.80 -0.42 9.46
CA ILE A 148 9.69 0.11 10.48
C ILE A 148 10.73 0.97 9.78
N HIS A 149 10.65 2.29 9.96
CA HIS A 149 11.63 3.24 9.47
C HIS A 149 12.50 3.75 10.62
N GLY A 150 13.80 3.87 10.39
CA GLY A 150 14.76 4.15 11.45
C GLY A 150 16.12 4.56 10.93
N GLU A 151 17.09 4.57 11.83
CA GLU A 151 18.47 4.94 11.55
C GLU A 151 19.40 3.74 11.71
N THR A 152 20.34 3.64 10.79
CA THR A 152 21.54 2.79 10.86
C THR A 152 22.79 3.67 10.97
N PRO A 153 23.97 3.11 11.24
CA PRO A 153 25.23 3.86 11.13
C PRO A 153 25.46 4.46 9.72
N SER A 154 24.88 3.85 8.68
CA SER A 154 24.97 4.30 7.29
C SER A 154 23.90 5.32 6.89
N GLY A 155 22.95 5.62 7.78
CA GLY A 155 21.87 6.59 7.57
C GLY A 155 20.46 5.99 7.68
N PRO A 156 19.45 6.76 7.24
CA PRO A 156 18.05 6.34 7.33
C PRO A 156 17.77 5.11 6.48
N ALA A 157 17.01 4.16 7.01
CA ALA A 157 16.65 2.94 6.30
C ALA A 157 15.33 2.34 6.81
N GLN A 158 14.76 1.44 6.00
CA GLN A 158 13.72 0.53 6.46
C GLN A 158 14.36 -0.69 7.13
N PHE A 159 13.76 -1.23 8.19
CA PHE A 159 14.32 -2.38 8.88
C PHE A 159 14.50 -3.61 7.96
N CYS A 160 13.63 -3.76 6.96
CA CYS A 160 13.71 -4.85 5.98
C CYS A 160 14.93 -4.80 5.05
N SER A 161 15.66 -3.67 4.98
CA SER A 161 16.88 -3.50 4.17
C SER A 161 18.17 -3.55 5.00
N VAL A 162 18.07 -3.75 6.32
CA VAL A 162 19.21 -3.75 7.25
C VAL A 162 19.96 -5.08 7.20
N GLY A 163 21.27 -5.06 7.38
CA GLY A 163 22.11 -6.25 7.45
C GLY A 163 21.93 -7.04 8.76
N VAL A 164 22.22 -8.34 8.73
CA VAL A 164 22.26 -9.14 9.98
C VAL A 164 23.36 -8.61 10.90
N GLY A 165 23.03 -8.43 12.18
CA GLY A 165 23.94 -7.92 13.21
C GLY A 165 24.06 -6.39 13.25
N GLU A 166 23.46 -5.68 12.29
CA GLU A 166 23.51 -4.23 12.24
C GLU A 166 22.56 -3.61 13.28
N ALA A 167 23.04 -2.54 13.93
CA ALA A 167 22.25 -1.81 14.89
C ALA A 167 21.25 -0.89 14.18
N PHE A 168 19.99 -0.96 14.60
CA PHE A 168 18.92 -0.15 14.02
C PHE A 168 18.12 0.53 15.12
N THR A 169 17.91 1.85 15.01
CA THR A 169 17.08 2.60 15.95
C THR A 169 15.77 3.00 15.28
N VAL A 170 14.64 2.53 15.81
CA VAL A 170 13.32 2.84 15.27
C VAL A 170 13.03 4.34 15.42
N ARG A 171 12.70 5.01 14.32
CA ARG A 171 12.29 6.43 14.33
C ARG A 171 10.78 6.57 14.16
N ARG A 172 10.20 5.78 13.26
CA ARG A 172 8.78 5.87 12.89
C ARG A 172 8.25 4.51 12.45
N ILE A 173 6.97 4.27 12.73
CA ILE A 173 6.21 3.18 12.15
C ILE A 173 5.30 3.75 11.06
N LEU A 174 5.39 3.18 9.86
CA LEU A 174 4.65 3.59 8.67
C LEU A 174 3.36 2.76 8.50
N ALA A 175 2.42 3.27 7.71
CA ALA A 175 1.19 2.63 7.25
C ALA A 175 0.15 2.29 8.33
N GLY A 176 -0.12 3.26 9.21
CA GLY A 176 -1.35 3.40 10.01
C GLY A 176 -1.44 2.61 11.32
N ALA A 177 -2.51 2.88 12.10
CA ALA A 177 -2.71 2.41 13.47
C ALA A 177 -2.52 0.90 13.67
N HIS A 178 -3.02 0.06 12.76
CA HIS A 178 -2.94 -1.39 12.90
C HIS A 178 -1.49 -1.94 12.88
N ALA A 179 -0.61 -1.34 12.07
CA ALA A 179 0.80 -1.71 12.09
C ALA A 179 1.47 -1.26 13.38
N GLY A 180 1.12 -0.06 13.87
CA GLY A 180 1.57 0.46 15.16
C GLY A 180 1.16 -0.44 16.32
N GLU A 181 -0.10 -0.88 16.38
CA GLU A 181 -0.61 -1.80 17.40
C GLU A 181 0.10 -3.16 17.35
N SER A 182 0.25 -3.73 16.15
CA SER A 182 0.90 -5.04 15.96
C SER A 182 2.36 -5.01 16.39
N LEU A 183 3.07 -3.92 16.11
CA LEU A 183 4.48 -3.74 16.48
C LEU A 183 4.64 -3.36 17.96
N ALA A 184 3.73 -2.56 18.51
CA ALA A 184 3.72 -2.22 19.93
C ALA A 184 3.49 -3.45 20.82
N ALA A 185 2.67 -4.41 20.38
CA ALA A 185 2.49 -5.69 21.06
C ALA A 185 3.76 -6.57 21.07
N LEU A 186 4.77 -6.21 20.27
CA LEU A 186 6.10 -6.82 20.21
C LEU A 186 7.18 -5.89 20.79
N ASP A 187 6.78 -4.87 21.55
CA ASP A 187 7.65 -3.82 22.11
C ASP A 187 8.49 -3.04 21.09
N VAL A 188 8.07 -3.06 19.82
CA VAL A 188 8.66 -2.25 18.76
C VAL A 188 7.92 -0.92 18.64
N LYS A 189 8.57 0.15 19.10
CA LYS A 189 8.06 1.52 19.07
C LYS A 189 9.18 2.51 18.70
N PRO A 190 8.86 3.75 18.31
CA PRO A 190 9.88 4.79 18.18
C PRO A 190 10.79 4.86 19.41
N GLY A 191 12.10 4.84 19.18
CA GLY A 191 13.14 4.77 20.22
C GLY A 191 13.66 3.36 20.53
N SER A 192 12.93 2.29 20.19
CA SER A 192 13.42 0.91 20.37
C SER A 192 14.67 0.66 19.51
N ARG A 193 15.60 -0.15 20.04
CA ARG A 193 16.75 -0.64 19.28
C ARG A 193 16.49 -2.06 18.80
N LEU A 194 16.62 -2.26 17.50
CA LEU A 194 16.48 -3.56 16.86
C LEU A 194 17.84 -4.03 16.36
N THR A 195 18.08 -5.32 16.48
CA THR A 195 19.18 -6.00 15.79
C THR A 195 18.62 -7.15 15.01
N LEU A 196 18.78 -7.12 13.69
CA LEU A 196 18.35 -8.22 12.84
C LEU A 196 19.28 -9.42 13.06
N THR A 197 18.71 -10.57 13.39
CA THR A 197 19.49 -11.80 13.67
C THR A 197 19.43 -12.80 12.52
N GLN A 198 18.31 -12.84 11.80
CA GLN A 198 18.11 -13.79 10.72
C GLN A 198 16.98 -13.30 9.80
N VAL A 199 17.13 -13.54 8.50
CA VAL A 199 16.03 -13.54 7.53
C VAL A 199 15.85 -14.97 7.04
N ALA A 200 14.62 -15.47 7.07
CA ALA A 200 14.26 -16.79 6.58
C ALA A 200 13.10 -16.70 5.57
N ALA A 201 12.95 -17.73 4.74
CA ALA A 201 11.72 -17.88 3.95
C ALA A 201 10.53 -17.96 4.91
N GLY A 202 9.52 -17.12 4.67
CA GLY A 202 8.26 -17.16 5.40
C GLY A 202 7.30 -18.17 4.79
N GLN A 203 6.26 -18.54 5.54
CA GLN A 203 5.07 -19.11 4.94
C GLN A 203 4.20 -17.98 4.40
N VAL A 204 3.42 -18.25 3.35
CA VAL A 204 2.34 -17.33 2.93
C VAL A 204 1.34 -17.28 4.07
N VAL A 205 1.47 -16.29 4.94
CA VAL A 205 0.47 -16.03 5.98
C VAL A 205 -0.62 -15.21 5.30
N HIS A 206 -1.72 -15.86 4.95
CA HIS A 206 -2.96 -15.16 4.60
C HIS A 206 -3.46 -14.47 5.86
N PHE A 207 -3.04 -13.22 6.09
CA PHE A 207 -3.64 -12.43 7.16
C PHE A 207 -5.12 -12.24 6.83
N SER A 208 -5.92 -12.69 7.80
CA SER A 208 -7.35 -12.86 7.75
C SER A 208 -8.13 -11.58 7.40
N HIS A 209 -9.07 -11.72 6.45
CA HIS A 209 -10.35 -11.01 6.28
C HIS A 209 -10.44 -9.58 5.70
N LYS A 210 -9.38 -8.95 5.20
CA LYS A 210 -9.55 -7.68 4.46
C LYS A 210 -9.13 -7.82 3.02
N THR A 211 -9.95 -8.51 2.23
CA THR A 211 -9.86 -8.46 0.77
C THR A 211 -10.09 -7.01 0.34
N PRO A 212 -9.23 -6.43 -0.52
CA PRO A 212 -9.48 -5.11 -1.06
C PRO A 212 -10.82 -5.08 -1.80
N VAL A 213 -11.52 -3.97 -1.71
CA VAL A 213 -12.58 -3.67 -2.67
C VAL A 213 -11.87 -3.28 -3.95
N VAL A 214 -11.93 -4.17 -4.95
CA VAL A 214 -11.36 -3.94 -6.27
C VAL A 214 -12.44 -3.36 -7.17
N CYS A 215 -12.13 -2.28 -7.88
CA CYS A 215 -12.95 -1.81 -8.98
C CYS A 215 -12.12 -1.55 -10.23
N SER A 216 -12.79 -1.54 -11.36
CA SER A 216 -12.24 -1.09 -12.64
C SER A 216 -13.05 0.11 -13.13
N THR A 217 -12.36 1.12 -13.62
CA THR A 217 -12.95 2.20 -14.41
C THR A 217 -13.27 1.73 -15.82
N ARG A 218 -13.98 2.56 -16.61
CA ARG A 218 -14.34 2.24 -18.02
C ARG A 218 -13.13 2.10 -18.95
N ASP A 219 -12.05 2.82 -18.67
CA ASP A 219 -10.78 2.73 -19.40
C ASP A 219 -9.89 1.58 -18.92
N GLY A 220 -10.38 0.74 -18.00
CA GLY A 220 -9.68 -0.47 -17.56
C GLY A 220 -8.68 -0.26 -16.42
N LEU A 221 -8.58 0.95 -15.84
CA LEU A 221 -7.76 1.18 -14.66
C LEU A 221 -8.40 0.47 -13.46
N ARG A 222 -7.68 -0.54 -12.95
CA ARG A 222 -8.02 -1.19 -11.69
C ARG A 222 -7.59 -0.35 -10.51
N LEU A 223 -8.36 -0.35 -9.44
CA LEU A 223 -8.09 0.40 -8.22
C LEU A 223 -8.41 -0.44 -7.00
N TYR A 224 -7.55 -0.33 -5.98
CA TYR A 224 -7.64 -1.10 -4.75
C TYR A 224 -8.00 -0.20 -3.58
N PHE A 225 -9.13 -0.47 -2.94
CA PHE A 225 -9.58 0.26 -1.77
C PHE A 225 -9.58 -0.64 -0.54
N GLN A 226 -9.24 -0.05 0.61
CA GLN A 226 -9.67 -0.63 1.87
C GLN A 226 -11.18 -0.41 2.02
N GLU A 227 -11.86 -1.30 2.73
CA GLU A 227 -13.31 -1.22 2.95
C GLU A 227 -13.73 0.16 3.49
N LYS A 228 -12.98 0.72 4.44
CA LYS A 228 -13.24 2.07 4.99
C LYS A 228 -13.14 3.20 3.94
N ASP A 229 -12.29 3.04 2.93
CA ASP A 229 -12.13 4.01 1.85
C ASP A 229 -13.27 3.85 0.84
N ALA A 230 -13.59 2.61 0.49
CA ALA A 230 -14.72 2.28 -0.40
C ALA A 230 -16.08 2.67 0.22
N ALA A 231 -16.23 2.59 1.54
CA ALA A 231 -17.44 3.02 2.25
C ALA A 231 -17.70 4.54 2.13
N ARG A 232 -16.70 5.32 1.71
CA ARG A 232 -16.82 6.78 1.51
C ARG A 232 -17.18 7.16 0.07
N ILE A 233 -17.20 6.19 -0.84
CA ILE A 233 -17.57 6.38 -2.24
C ILE A 233 -19.02 5.91 -2.39
N TYR A 234 -19.93 6.83 -2.69
CA TYR A 234 -21.33 6.55 -2.91
C TYR A 234 -21.57 6.33 -4.39
N VAL A 235 -22.30 5.27 -4.72
CA VAL A 235 -22.54 4.83 -6.08
C VAL A 235 -24.00 4.44 -6.29
N SER A 236 -24.45 4.58 -7.53
CA SER A 236 -25.71 4.03 -8.01
C SER A 236 -25.48 3.04 -9.14
N SER A 237 -26.27 1.96 -9.12
CA SER A 237 -26.37 1.05 -10.26
C SER A 237 -27.00 1.77 -11.45
N CYS A 238 -26.35 1.74 -12.61
CA CYS A 238 -27.05 2.07 -13.85
C CYS A 238 -28.06 0.95 -14.12
N ALA A 239 -29.35 1.26 -14.13
CA ALA A 239 -30.28 0.40 -14.83
C ALA A 239 -29.87 0.45 -16.31
N LEU A 240 -29.51 -0.70 -16.89
CA LEU A 240 -29.41 -0.79 -18.34
C LEU A 240 -30.80 -0.39 -18.88
N PRO A 241 -30.90 0.51 -19.87
CA PRO A 241 -32.15 0.65 -20.60
C PRO A 241 -32.44 -0.72 -21.22
N GLY A 242 -33.56 -1.32 -20.80
CA GLY A 242 -34.04 -2.61 -21.31
C GLY A 242 -34.50 -2.54 -22.75
#